data_AF-E5DSS3-F1
#
_entry.id   AF-E5DSS3-F1
#
_cell.length_a   1.000
_cell.length_b   1.000
_cell.length_c   1.000
_cell.angle_alpha   90.00
_cell.angle_beta   90.00
_cell.angle_gamma   90.00
#
_symmetry.space_group_name_H-M   'P 1'
#
loop_
_entity.id
_entity.type
_entity.pdbx_description
1 polymer ?
#
loop_
_entity_poly.entity_id
_entity_poly.type
_entity_poly.pdbx_seq_one_letter_code
_entity_poly.pdbx_strand_id
1 'polypeptide(L)'
;RELKSLQQLNLVENPYTTLGPAPIFQPLLNLRTLRFGSPSLREIYKNGLDSLAHLDEVTFIGSNLSLYENGSLKAARPIGLVSLSLQNLFQNDPELVSKVLQDVSHPETLLIIKDAQLRTNTSTEPFKATREGGTKSLTFQDSCTTDEALTSFLTVMDGSSLSYIGLEDIHLIGQGWWQKASYT
;
A
#
# COMPACT_ATOMS: atom_id res chain seq x y z
N ARG A 1 28.51 -17.08 0.20
CA ARG A 1 28.33 -16.45 -1.14
C ARG A 1 27.14 -15.52 -1.02
N GLU A 2 27.38 -14.22 -1.02
CA GLU A 2 26.34 -13.19 -0.88
C GLU A 2 25.66 -12.97 -2.24
N LEU A 3 24.33 -12.85 -2.28
CA LEU A 3 23.53 -12.61 -3.49
C LEU A 3 23.65 -11.16 -3.98
N LYS A 4 24.88 -10.61 -4.04
CA LYS A 4 25.13 -9.20 -4.34
C LYS A 4 24.64 -8.76 -5.71
N SER A 5 24.53 -9.68 -6.66
CA SER A 5 24.08 -9.35 -8.02
C SER A 5 22.58 -9.50 -8.22
N LEU A 6 21.83 -9.92 -7.20
CA LEU A 6 20.39 -10.14 -7.31
C LEU A 6 19.66 -8.81 -7.49
N GLN A 7 18.93 -8.68 -8.59
CA GLN A 7 18.15 -7.47 -8.90
C GLN A 7 16.64 -7.69 -8.73
N GLN A 8 16.18 -8.93 -8.79
CA GLN A 8 14.76 -9.27 -8.70
C GLN A 8 14.58 -10.41 -7.71
N LEU A 9 13.63 -10.25 -6.79
CA LEU A 9 13.27 -11.27 -5.81
C LEU A 9 11.75 -11.37 -5.75
N ASN A 10 11.24 -12.59 -5.97
CA ASN A 10 9.83 -12.90 -5.82
C ASN A 10 9.64 -13.97 -4.74
N LEU A 11 8.96 -13.59 -3.66
CA LEU A 11 8.61 -14.41 -2.52
C LEU A 11 7.09 -14.57 -2.36
N VAL A 12 6.31 -14.14 -3.36
CA VAL A 12 4.84 -14.24 -3.34
C VAL A 12 4.40 -15.71 -3.30
N GLU A 13 3.27 -15.99 -2.64
CA GLU A 13 2.68 -17.34 -2.46
C GLU A 13 3.53 -18.35 -1.67
N ASN A 14 4.66 -17.95 -1.09
CA ASN A 14 5.37 -18.82 -0.16
C ASN A 14 4.63 -18.89 1.20
N PRO A 15 4.63 -20.05 1.88
CA PRO A 15 3.77 -20.32 3.05
C PRO A 15 4.31 -19.75 4.37
N TYR A 16 5.07 -18.65 4.34
CA TYR A 16 5.54 -18.01 5.56
C TYR A 16 4.43 -17.16 6.20
N THR A 17 4.37 -17.19 7.52
CA THR A 17 3.38 -16.44 8.31
C THR A 17 3.95 -15.14 8.88
N THR A 18 5.28 -15.03 8.95
CA THR A 18 5.98 -13.90 9.56
C THR A 18 7.15 -13.49 8.67
N LEU A 19 7.36 -12.19 8.52
CA LEU A 19 8.51 -11.60 7.85
C LEU A 19 9.28 -10.69 8.81
N GLY A 20 10.57 -10.95 9.00
CA GLY A 20 11.37 -10.34 10.07
C GLY A 20 11.25 -11.12 11.39
N PRO A 21 11.84 -10.63 12.50
CA PRO A 21 12.56 -9.36 12.66
C PRO A 21 14.01 -9.38 12.16
N ALA A 22 14.50 -10.53 11.68
CA ALA A 22 15.82 -10.58 11.04
C ALA A 22 15.81 -9.72 9.76
N PRO A 23 16.86 -8.92 9.50
CA PRO A 23 16.92 -8.02 8.35
C PRO A 23 17.27 -8.78 7.06
N ILE A 24 16.39 -9.68 6.63
CA ILE A 24 16.65 -10.64 5.54
C ILE A 24 16.95 -9.99 4.19
N PHE A 25 16.48 -8.76 3.96
CA PHE A 25 16.73 -8.04 2.71
C PHE A 25 18.02 -7.23 2.72
N GLN A 26 18.59 -6.93 3.88
CA GLN A 26 19.77 -6.07 4.01
C GLN A 26 20.98 -6.50 3.15
N PRO A 27 21.26 -7.80 2.94
CA PRO A 27 22.36 -8.21 2.08
C PRO A 27 22.14 -7.98 0.57
N LEU A 28 20.91 -7.65 0.14
CA LEU A 28 20.48 -7.59 -1.26
C LEU A 28 20.65 -6.19 -1.87
N LEU A 29 21.84 -5.61 -1.74
CA LEU A 29 22.08 -4.18 -2.03
C LEU A 29 21.73 -3.72 -3.45
N ASN A 30 21.73 -4.61 -4.44
CA ASN A 30 21.40 -4.31 -5.84
C ASN A 30 19.96 -4.66 -6.22
N LEU A 31 19.10 -4.98 -5.25
CA LEU A 31 17.72 -5.32 -5.50
C LEU A 31 16.95 -4.10 -6.02
N ARG A 32 16.28 -4.29 -7.15
CA ARG A 32 15.44 -3.28 -7.84
C ARG A 32 13.96 -3.61 -7.76
N THR A 33 13.61 -4.90 -7.85
CA THR A 33 12.23 -5.36 -7.77
C THR A 33 12.08 -6.38 -6.65
N LEU A 34 11.14 -6.11 -5.73
CA LEU A 34 10.80 -7.01 -4.64
C LEU A 34 9.30 -7.31 -4.66
N ARG A 35 8.95 -8.59 -4.74
CA ARG A 35 7.57 -9.06 -4.61
C ARG A 35 7.50 -10.01 -3.43
N PHE A 36 6.60 -9.77 -2.49
CA PHE A 36 6.46 -10.59 -1.30
C PHE A 36 5.07 -10.43 -0.68
N GLY A 37 4.81 -11.19 0.37
CA GLY A 37 3.48 -11.41 0.89
C GLY A 37 2.88 -12.73 0.44
N SER A 38 1.85 -13.16 1.13
CA SER A 38 1.04 -14.32 0.77
C SER A 38 -0.27 -14.26 1.58
N PRO A 39 -1.29 -15.04 1.19
CA PRO A 39 -2.48 -15.21 2.01
C PRO A 39 -2.19 -15.78 3.42
N SER A 40 -1.03 -16.42 3.62
CA SER A 40 -0.61 -16.94 4.92
C SER A 40 0.11 -15.92 5.81
N LEU A 41 0.59 -14.81 5.24
CA LEU A 41 1.31 -13.78 5.99
C LEU A 41 0.39 -13.10 7.01
N ARG A 42 0.82 -13.09 8.28
CA ARG A 42 0.10 -12.50 9.43
C ARG A 42 0.88 -11.36 10.06
N GLU A 43 2.20 -11.45 10.07
CA GLU A 43 3.04 -10.53 10.84
C GLU A 43 4.20 -10.02 10.00
N ILE A 44 4.44 -8.70 10.06
CA ILE A 44 5.61 -8.09 9.46
C ILE A 44 6.30 -7.20 10.48
N TYR A 45 7.60 -7.45 10.61
CA TYR A 45 8.55 -6.67 11.37
C TYR A 45 9.50 -5.97 10.40
N LYS A 46 10.35 -5.10 10.95
CA LYS A 46 11.49 -4.58 10.19
C LYS A 46 12.33 -5.73 9.64
N ASN A 47 12.62 -5.63 8.36
CA ASN A 47 13.17 -6.73 7.54
C ASN A 47 14.38 -6.27 6.69
N GLY A 48 14.89 -5.06 6.96
CA GLY A 48 16.08 -4.49 6.32
C GLY A 48 15.81 -3.79 4.98
N LEU A 49 14.55 -3.55 4.62
CA LEU A 49 14.18 -2.85 3.37
C LEU A 49 14.65 -1.39 3.36
N ASP A 50 14.81 -0.78 4.53
CA ASP A 50 15.37 0.57 4.74
C ASP A 50 16.85 0.70 4.35
N SER A 51 17.55 -0.41 4.16
CA SER A 51 18.94 -0.42 3.65
C SER A 51 19.05 -0.53 2.13
N LEU A 52 17.93 -0.78 1.43
CA LEU A 52 17.92 -0.97 -0.01
C LEU A 52 17.90 0.36 -0.76
N ALA A 53 19.08 0.84 -1.14
CA ALA A 53 19.23 2.12 -1.82
C ALA A 53 18.79 2.13 -3.28
N HIS A 54 18.56 0.97 -3.91
CA HIS A 54 18.28 0.84 -5.35
C HIS A 54 16.90 0.23 -5.68
N LEU A 55 16.02 0.12 -4.69
CA LEU A 55 14.69 -0.46 -4.87
C LEU A 55 13.83 0.49 -5.70
N ASP A 56 13.32 -0.02 -6.83
CA ASP A 56 12.52 0.73 -7.81
C ASP A 56 11.05 0.29 -7.76
N GLU A 57 10.79 -0.99 -7.50
CA GLU A 57 9.45 -1.57 -7.50
C GLU A 57 9.21 -2.50 -6.30
N VAL A 58 8.06 -2.34 -5.65
CA VAL A 58 7.56 -3.24 -4.60
C VAL A 58 6.15 -3.73 -4.92
N THR A 59 5.93 -5.03 -4.78
CA THR A 59 4.59 -5.63 -4.69
C THR A 59 4.44 -6.32 -3.35
N PHE A 60 3.44 -5.95 -2.57
CA PHE A 60 3.16 -6.49 -1.25
C PHE A 60 1.74 -7.06 -1.15
N ILE A 61 1.63 -8.32 -0.72
CA ILE A 61 0.36 -9.01 -0.47
C ILE A 61 0.21 -9.28 1.03
N GLY A 62 -0.63 -8.48 1.69
CA GLY A 62 -0.83 -8.49 3.13
C GLY A 62 -2.28 -8.69 3.54
N SER A 63 -3.10 -9.37 2.74
CA SER A 63 -4.56 -9.44 2.91
C SER A 63 -5.04 -9.98 4.26
N ASN A 64 -4.16 -10.68 4.99
CA ASN A 64 -4.45 -11.38 6.24
C ASN A 64 -3.58 -10.88 7.42
N LEU A 65 -2.93 -9.73 7.24
CA LEU A 65 -2.01 -9.16 8.22
C LEU A 65 -2.77 -8.78 9.51
N SER A 66 -2.25 -9.21 10.65
CA SER A 66 -2.73 -8.85 11.98
C SER A 66 -1.73 -8.01 12.77
N LEU A 67 -0.47 -7.98 12.33
CA LEU A 67 0.58 -7.18 12.94
C LEU A 67 1.46 -6.53 11.87
N TYR A 68 1.62 -5.21 12.00
CA TYR A 68 2.53 -4.41 11.19
C TYR A 68 3.41 -3.54 12.09
N GLU A 69 4.72 -3.80 12.09
CA GLU A 69 5.69 -2.90 12.72
C GLU A 69 5.89 -1.66 11.82
N ASN A 70 5.75 -0.47 12.40
CA ASN A 70 5.94 0.77 11.65
C ASN A 70 7.36 0.89 11.08
N GLY A 71 7.48 1.27 9.80
CA GLY A 71 8.75 1.28 9.07
C GLY A 71 9.09 -0.03 8.35
N SER A 72 8.23 -1.05 8.40
CA SER A 72 8.52 -2.35 7.76
C SER A 72 8.59 -2.29 6.23
N LEU A 73 7.89 -1.33 5.60
CA LEU A 73 7.93 -1.07 4.16
C LEU A 73 8.66 0.22 3.81
N LYS A 74 9.24 0.89 4.81
CA LYS A 74 10.00 2.12 4.59
C LYS A 74 11.33 1.77 3.93
N ALA A 75 11.56 2.31 2.74
CA ALA A 75 12.83 2.17 2.02
C ALA A 75 13.81 3.30 2.35
N ALA A 76 15.07 3.12 1.94
CA ALA A 76 16.13 4.12 2.06
C ALA A 76 15.79 5.43 1.31
N ARG A 77 15.02 5.30 0.23
CA ARG A 77 14.54 6.36 -0.64
C ARG A 77 13.11 6.02 -1.09
N PRO A 78 12.33 6.98 -1.59
CA PRO A 78 11.02 6.71 -2.17
C PRO A 78 11.11 5.63 -3.27
N ILE A 79 10.20 4.66 -3.21
CA ILE A 79 10.11 3.58 -4.21
C ILE A 79 9.31 4.13 -5.39
N GLY A 80 9.77 3.92 -6.62
CA GLY A 80 9.11 4.46 -7.81
C GLY A 80 7.70 3.89 -8.03
N LEU A 81 7.53 2.57 -7.87
CA LEU A 81 6.25 1.89 -8.01
C LEU A 81 5.98 1.00 -6.80
N VAL A 82 4.84 1.21 -6.14
CA VAL A 82 4.39 0.38 -5.02
C VAL A 82 3.00 -0.16 -5.32
N SER A 83 2.86 -1.48 -5.31
CA SER A 83 1.58 -2.17 -5.42
C SER A 83 1.24 -2.87 -4.10
N LEU A 84 0.10 -2.55 -3.52
CA LEU A 84 -0.37 -3.12 -2.25
C LEU A 84 -1.68 -3.88 -2.47
N SER A 85 -1.77 -5.12 -1.99
CA SER A 85 -3.02 -5.85 -1.82
C SER A 85 -3.26 -6.11 -0.33
N LEU A 86 -4.15 -5.32 0.27
CA LEU A 86 -4.51 -5.39 1.69
C LEU A 86 -5.97 -5.83 1.90
N GLN A 87 -6.70 -6.04 0.80
CA GLN A 87 -8.08 -6.52 0.76
C GLN A 87 -8.99 -5.89 1.83
N ASN A 88 -9.51 -6.71 2.75
CA ASN A 88 -10.50 -6.32 3.74
C ASN A 88 -9.92 -5.50 4.90
N LEU A 89 -8.58 -5.33 4.97
CA LEU A 89 -7.95 -4.55 6.05
C LEU A 89 -8.37 -3.08 6.03
N PHE A 90 -8.70 -2.52 4.87
CA PHE A 90 -9.27 -1.17 4.80
C PHE A 90 -10.52 -1.06 5.68
N GLN A 91 -11.35 -2.10 5.75
CA GLN A 91 -12.56 -2.11 6.57
C GLN A 91 -12.32 -2.60 8.00
N ASN A 92 -11.46 -3.61 8.17
CA ASN A 92 -11.31 -4.36 9.42
C ASN A 92 -10.26 -3.76 10.36
N ASP A 93 -9.20 -3.15 9.80
CA ASP A 93 -8.11 -2.52 10.56
C ASP A 93 -7.53 -1.31 9.81
N PRO A 94 -8.29 -0.20 9.73
CA PRO A 94 -7.84 1.02 9.06
C PRO A 94 -6.54 1.60 9.66
N GLU A 95 -6.30 1.40 10.96
CA GLU A 95 -5.09 1.89 11.63
C GLU A 95 -3.84 1.15 11.14
N LEU A 96 -3.91 -0.17 10.97
CA LEU A 96 -2.84 -0.95 10.38
C LEU A 96 -2.56 -0.51 8.94
N VAL A 97 -3.61 -0.32 8.13
CA VAL A 97 -3.46 0.17 6.75
C VAL A 97 -2.83 1.57 6.74
N SER A 98 -3.18 2.43 7.68
CA SER A 98 -2.59 3.78 7.79
C SER A 98 -1.08 3.72 8.00
N LYS A 99 -0.58 2.80 8.83
CA LYS A 99 0.87 2.58 9.04
C LYS A 99 1.56 2.08 7.76
N VAL A 100 0.92 1.16 7.04
CA VAL A 100 1.42 0.68 5.74
C VAL A 100 1.52 1.83 4.73
N LEU A 101 0.45 2.62 4.59
CA LEU A 101 0.41 3.75 3.66
C LEU A 101 1.41 4.83 4.06
N GLN A 102 1.61 5.10 5.35
CA GLN A 102 2.60 6.06 5.83
C GLN A 102 4.02 5.72 5.37
N ASP A 103 4.37 4.43 5.29
CA ASP A 103 5.72 4.01 4.90
C ASP A 103 6.00 4.16 3.40
N VAL A 104 4.95 4.16 2.56
CA VAL A 104 5.09 4.12 1.09
C VAL A 104 4.59 5.38 0.38
N SER A 105 3.90 6.28 1.08
CA SER A 105 3.31 7.48 0.49
C SER A 105 4.36 8.56 0.28
N HIS A 106 4.63 8.91 -0.98
CA HIS A 106 5.63 9.91 -1.35
C HIS A 106 5.29 10.55 -2.71
N PRO A 107 5.70 11.81 -3.00
CA PRO A 107 5.40 12.45 -4.28
C PRO A 107 5.91 11.73 -5.54
N GLU A 108 7.04 11.03 -5.45
CA GLU A 108 7.67 10.27 -6.53
C GLU A 108 7.16 8.82 -6.64
N THR A 109 6.31 8.38 -5.71
CA THR A 109 5.77 7.02 -5.72
C THR A 109 4.46 6.95 -6.50
N LEU A 110 4.44 6.07 -7.51
CA LEU A 110 3.21 5.61 -8.13
C LEU A 110 2.61 4.53 -7.23
N LEU A 111 1.52 4.85 -6.55
CA LEU A 111 0.86 3.94 -5.62
C LEU A 111 -0.30 3.23 -6.31
N ILE A 112 -0.28 1.90 -6.30
CA ILE A 112 -1.35 1.04 -6.80
C ILE A 112 -1.94 0.29 -5.60
N ILE A 113 -3.24 0.45 -5.38
CA ILE A 113 -4.02 -0.28 -4.39
C ILE A 113 -4.86 -1.32 -5.13
N LYS A 114 -4.62 -2.59 -4.82
CA LYS A 114 -5.28 -3.74 -5.44
C LYS A 114 -6.28 -4.39 -4.49
N ASP A 115 -7.32 -4.96 -5.08
CA ASP A 115 -8.30 -5.82 -4.40
C ASP A 115 -8.98 -5.15 -3.19
N ALA A 116 -8.99 -3.82 -3.12
CA ALA A 116 -9.50 -3.11 -1.95
C ALA A 116 -11.02 -3.13 -1.91
N GLN A 117 -11.57 -3.27 -0.71
CA GLN A 117 -13.00 -3.10 -0.46
C GLN A 117 -13.23 -1.80 0.31
N LEU A 118 -13.60 -0.74 -0.41
CA LEU A 118 -13.88 0.58 0.14
C LEU A 118 -15.40 0.77 0.21
N ARG A 119 -16.02 0.36 1.30
CA ARG A 119 -17.50 0.33 1.40
C ARG A 119 -18.08 1.44 2.28
N THR A 120 -17.26 2.02 3.14
CA THR A 120 -17.65 2.95 4.19
C THR A 120 -16.69 4.13 4.27
N ASN A 121 -17.07 5.20 4.95
CA ASN A 121 -16.16 6.31 5.22
C ASN A 121 -14.90 5.87 6.00
N THR A 122 -15.04 5.00 7.01
CA THR A 122 -13.91 4.48 7.80
C THR A 122 -12.91 3.72 6.94
N SER A 123 -13.38 3.01 5.91
CA SER A 123 -12.49 2.32 4.97
C SER A 123 -11.61 3.26 4.13
N THR A 124 -11.91 4.56 4.12
CA THR A 124 -11.14 5.58 3.39
C THR A 124 -10.25 6.45 4.28
N GLU A 125 -10.41 6.39 5.61
CA GLU A 125 -9.56 7.11 6.55
C GLU A 125 -8.06 6.87 6.37
N PRO A 126 -7.58 5.66 6.00
CA PRO A 126 -6.14 5.41 5.83
C PRO A 126 -5.48 6.30 4.77
N PHE A 127 -6.24 6.79 3.78
CA PHE A 127 -5.72 7.69 2.76
C PHE A 127 -5.33 9.07 3.28
N LYS A 128 -5.63 9.41 4.54
CA LYS A 128 -5.04 10.56 5.21
C LYS A 128 -3.51 10.47 5.24
N ALA A 129 -2.94 9.27 5.45
CA ALA A 129 -1.50 9.05 5.36
C ALA A 129 -0.97 9.28 3.94
N THR A 130 -1.75 8.88 2.92
CA THR A 130 -1.44 9.13 1.51
C THR A 130 -1.42 10.62 1.17
N ARG A 131 -2.39 11.39 1.69
CA ARG A 131 -2.42 12.85 1.59
C ARG A 131 -1.22 13.50 2.28
N GLU A 132 -0.95 13.12 3.53
CA GLU A 132 0.14 13.68 4.34
C GLU A 132 1.52 13.36 3.75
N GLY A 133 1.67 12.18 3.14
CA GLY A 133 2.87 11.81 2.38
C GLY A 133 3.03 12.53 1.04
N GLY A 134 2.06 13.33 0.61
CA GLY A 134 2.16 14.12 -0.63
C GLY A 134 2.10 13.29 -1.92
N THR A 135 1.52 12.09 -1.87
CA THR A 135 1.40 11.19 -3.03
C THR A 135 0.68 11.89 -4.18
N LYS A 136 1.28 11.85 -5.37
CA LYS A 136 0.76 12.52 -6.58
C LYS A 136 -0.05 11.61 -7.50
N SER A 137 0.20 10.31 -7.44
CA SER A 137 -0.44 9.32 -8.32
C SER A 137 -0.93 8.12 -7.51
N LEU A 138 -2.24 7.89 -7.55
CA LEU A 138 -2.90 6.77 -6.91
C LEU A 138 -3.78 6.04 -7.93
N THR A 139 -3.64 4.72 -8.03
CA THR A 139 -4.50 3.89 -8.86
C THR A 139 -5.18 2.84 -7.98
N PHE A 140 -6.48 2.69 -8.16
CA PHE A 140 -7.23 1.56 -7.64
C PHE A 140 -7.39 0.54 -8.77
N GLN A 141 -7.07 -0.71 -8.49
CA GLN A 141 -7.18 -1.82 -9.45
C GLN A 141 -7.93 -2.99 -8.81
N ASP A 142 -8.79 -3.65 -9.57
CA ASP A 142 -9.58 -4.83 -9.14
C ASP A 142 -10.34 -4.60 -7.81
N SER A 143 -10.75 -3.34 -7.57
CA SER A 143 -11.27 -2.90 -6.27
C SER A 143 -12.77 -2.64 -6.33
N CYS A 144 -13.43 -2.73 -5.18
CA CYS A 144 -14.85 -2.46 -5.03
C CYS A 144 -15.05 -1.19 -4.22
N THR A 145 -15.96 -0.32 -4.65
CA THR A 145 -16.32 0.90 -3.91
C THR A 145 -17.82 1.19 -3.90
N THR A 146 -18.26 2.11 -3.06
CA THR A 146 -19.65 2.65 -3.01
C THR A 146 -19.65 4.15 -3.28
N ASP A 147 -20.82 4.72 -3.58
CA ASP A 147 -20.97 6.19 -3.74
C ASP A 147 -20.46 6.93 -2.49
N GLU A 148 -20.83 6.44 -1.30
CA GLU A 148 -20.43 7.00 -0.01
C GLU A 148 -18.91 6.94 0.19
N ALA A 149 -18.30 5.77 -0.01
CA ALA A 149 -16.87 5.61 0.17
C ALA A 149 -16.07 6.46 -0.83
N LEU A 150 -16.50 6.53 -2.09
CA LEU A 150 -15.81 7.37 -3.08
C LEU A 150 -15.90 8.86 -2.71
N THR A 151 -17.06 9.36 -2.29
CA THR A 151 -17.21 10.73 -1.78
C THR A 151 -16.36 10.98 -0.53
N SER A 152 -16.30 10.01 0.39
CA SER A 152 -15.47 10.10 1.59
C SER A 152 -13.98 10.14 1.25
N PHE A 153 -13.52 9.29 0.33
CA PHE A 153 -12.14 9.31 -0.17
C PHE A 153 -11.78 10.67 -0.77
N LEU A 154 -12.64 11.24 -1.61
CA LEU A 154 -12.43 12.56 -2.19
C LEU A 154 -12.34 13.65 -1.11
N THR A 155 -13.17 13.57 -0.08
CA THR A 155 -13.11 14.47 1.08
C THR A 155 -11.81 14.32 1.87
N VAL A 156 -11.37 13.08 2.12
CA VAL A 156 -10.11 12.79 2.81
C VAL A 156 -8.91 13.33 2.04
N MET A 157 -8.95 13.22 0.71
CA MET A 157 -7.90 13.70 -0.19
C MET A 157 -8.03 15.19 -0.57
N ASP A 158 -9.02 15.91 -0.03
CA ASP A 158 -9.17 17.34 -0.29
C ASP A 158 -7.95 18.12 0.21
N GLY A 159 -7.52 19.08 -0.59
CA GLY A 159 -6.28 19.84 -0.40
C GLY A 159 -4.98 19.04 -0.55
N SER A 160 -5.02 17.82 -1.07
CA SER A 160 -3.81 17.00 -1.30
C SER A 160 -2.99 17.44 -2.52
N SER A 161 -1.79 16.87 -2.66
CA SER A 161 -0.95 17.00 -3.87
C SER A 161 -1.34 16.02 -4.99
N LEU A 162 -2.42 15.25 -4.81
CA LEU A 162 -2.84 14.23 -5.76
C LEU A 162 -3.24 14.86 -7.10
N SER A 163 -2.56 14.48 -8.17
CA SER A 163 -2.80 14.98 -9.52
C SER A 163 -3.31 13.91 -10.49
N TYR A 164 -3.26 12.64 -10.08
CA TYR A 164 -3.74 11.52 -10.87
C TYR A 164 -4.47 10.49 -9.99
N ILE A 165 -5.69 10.15 -10.40
CA ILE A 165 -6.47 9.03 -9.86
C ILE A 165 -6.78 8.07 -11.00
N GLY A 166 -6.22 6.87 -10.94
CA GLY A 166 -6.56 5.76 -11.83
C GLY A 166 -7.66 4.89 -11.22
N LEU A 167 -8.65 4.52 -12.02
CA LEU A 167 -9.70 3.57 -11.65
C LEU A 167 -9.70 2.47 -12.72
N GLU A 168 -9.11 1.33 -12.40
CA GLU A 168 -8.96 0.19 -13.30
C GLU A 168 -9.76 -0.99 -12.75
N ASP A 169 -10.61 -1.60 -13.58
CA ASP A 169 -11.42 -2.78 -13.21
C ASP A 169 -12.18 -2.61 -11.89
N ILE A 170 -12.73 -1.41 -11.67
CA ILE A 170 -13.46 -1.05 -10.45
C ILE A 170 -14.92 -1.51 -10.53
N HIS A 171 -15.38 -2.16 -9.46
CA HIS A 171 -16.79 -2.41 -9.24
C HIS A 171 -17.40 -1.33 -8.33
N LEU A 172 -18.17 -0.41 -8.91
CA LEU A 172 -18.93 0.59 -8.18
C LEU A 172 -20.32 0.05 -7.81
N ILE A 173 -20.60 -0.02 -6.51
CA ILE A 173 -21.92 -0.35 -5.96
C ILE A 173 -22.60 0.96 -5.58
N GLY A 174 -23.20 1.59 -6.59
CA GLY A 174 -23.85 2.90 -6.45
C GLY A 174 -25.37 2.81 -6.59
N GLN A 175 -26.06 3.75 -5.92
CA GLN A 175 -27.47 4.07 -6.18
C GLN A 175 -27.63 5.48 -6.81
N GLY A 176 -26.53 6.22 -6.98
CA GLY A 176 -26.51 7.59 -7.47
C GLY A 176 -26.73 8.64 -6.37
N TRP A 177 -26.53 8.27 -5.10
CA TRP A 177 -26.72 9.16 -3.94
C TRP A 177 -25.42 9.88 -3.58
N TRP A 178 -24.96 10.72 -4.51
CA TRP A 178 -23.74 11.49 -4.32
C TRP A 178 -23.96 12.61 -3.31
N GLN A 179 -23.25 12.53 -2.18
CA GLN A 179 -23.13 13.65 -1.25
C GLN A 179 -22.03 14.60 -1.73
N LYS A 180 -22.09 15.88 -1.33
CA LYS A 180 -21.09 16.88 -1.69
C LYS A 180 -19.73 16.46 -1.12
N ALA A 181 -18.74 16.24 -1.98
CA ALA A 181 -17.39 15.83 -1.59
C ALA A 181 -16.50 16.99 -1.10
N SER A 182 -17.04 18.21 -0.94
CA SER A 182 -16.32 19.37 -0.40
C SER A 182 -17.20 20.36 0.36
N TYR A 183 -16.65 20.92 1.44
CA TYR A 183 -17.07 22.20 2.03
C TYR A 183 -16.02 23.26 1.69
N THR A 184 -16.04 23.73 0.45
CA THR A 184 -15.52 25.04 0.10
C THR A 184 -16.68 25.93 -0.33
#